data_AF-A0A2R6H7C4-F1
#
_entry.id   AF-A0A2R6H7C4-F1
#
_cell.length_a   1.000
_cell.length_b   1.000
_cell.length_c   1.000
_cell.angle_alpha   90.00
_cell.angle_beta   90.00
_cell.angle_gamma   90.00
#
_symmetry.space_group_name_H-M   'P 1'
#
loop_
_entity.id
_entity.type
_entity.pdbx_description
1 polymer ?
#
loop_
_entity_poly.entity_id
_entity_poly.type
_entity_poly.pdbx_seq_one_letter_code
_entity_poly.pdbx_strand_id
1 'polypeptide(L)'
;MVLVLTDAEIDAVFALESLAGEVEHALVEQAAGAVERPERPHYPVGAGLDSDDPLGTGLAMPAYVHGEEYFATKLASIHEGNTERGL
;
A
#
# COMPACT_ATOMS: atom_id res chain seq x y z
N MET A 1 -0.10 6.16 21.64
CA MET A 1 -0.02 4.68 21.69
C MET A 1 -0.12 4.19 20.26
N VAL A 2 0.70 3.23 19.85
CA VAL A 2 0.70 2.67 18.48
C VAL A 2 0.19 1.24 18.56
N LEU A 3 -0.83 0.90 17.79
CA LEU A 3 -1.29 -0.48 17.59
C LEU A 3 -0.46 -1.10 16.47
N VAL A 4 0.05 -2.31 16.69
CA VAL A 4 0.78 -3.10 15.69
C VAL A 4 0.00 -4.39 15.51
N LEU A 5 -0.34 -4.72 14.25
CA LEU A 5 -1.05 -5.93 13.88
C LEU A 5 -0.16 -6.77 12.97
N THR A 6 -0.07 -8.06 13.26
CA THR A 6 0.53 -9.06 12.38
C THR A 6 -0.43 -9.45 11.26
N ASP A 7 0.10 -10.06 10.20
CA ASP A 7 -0.70 -10.60 9.10
C ASP A 7 -1.78 -11.58 9.59
N ALA A 8 -1.41 -12.51 10.48
CA ALA A 8 -2.34 -13.47 11.07
C ALA A 8 -3.45 -12.81 11.92
N GLU A 9 -3.16 -11.68 12.58
CA GLU A 9 -4.17 -10.93 13.34
C GLU A 9 -5.12 -10.17 12.41
N ILE A 10 -4.63 -9.68 11.28
CA ILE A 10 -5.46 -9.07 10.23
C ILE A 10 -6.39 -10.13 9.64
N ASP A 11 -5.86 -11.30 9.25
CA ASP A 11 -6.64 -12.42 8.70
C ASP A 11 -7.73 -12.91 9.67
N ALA A 12 -7.49 -12.84 10.98
CA ALA A 12 -8.45 -13.28 11.98
C ALA A 12 -9.66 -12.33 12.14
N VAL A 13 -9.55 -11.06 11.73
CA VAL A 13 -10.59 -10.04 11.94
C VAL A 13 -11.18 -9.49 10.64
N PHE A 14 -10.57 -9.81 9.48
CA PHE A 14 -10.93 -9.20 8.20
C PHE A 14 -11.29 -10.26 7.15
N ALA A 15 -12.43 -10.08 6.48
CA ALA A 15 -12.81 -10.88 5.32
C ALA A 15 -12.56 -10.07 4.03
N LEU A 16 -12.04 -10.69 2.98
CA LEU A 16 -11.77 -10.00 1.72
C LEU A 16 -13.07 -9.45 1.10
N GLU A 17 -14.17 -10.19 1.22
CA GLU A 17 -15.46 -9.82 0.66
C GLU A 17 -16.04 -8.54 1.29
N SER A 18 -15.73 -8.27 2.57
CA SER A 18 -16.18 -7.04 3.22
C SER A 18 -15.46 -5.79 2.73
N LEU A 19 -14.35 -5.91 1.99
CA LEU A 19 -13.62 -4.76 1.45
C LEU A 19 -14.29 -4.11 0.24
N ALA A 20 -15.17 -4.82 -0.48
CA ALA A 20 -15.73 -4.31 -1.73
C ALA A 20 -16.47 -2.97 -1.53
N GLY A 21 -17.29 -2.87 -0.47
CA GLY A 21 -18.04 -1.65 -0.16
C GLY A 21 -17.13 -0.48 0.24
N GLU A 22 -16.08 -0.74 1.02
CA GLU A 22 -15.10 0.27 1.42
C GLU A 22 -14.30 0.81 0.22
N VAL A 23 -13.94 -0.08 -0.71
CA VAL A 23 -13.27 0.31 -1.96
C VAL A 23 -14.21 1.09 -2.86
N GLU A 24 -15.47 0.70 -2.98
CA GLU A 24 -16.49 1.44 -3.72
C GLU A 24 -16.65 2.87 -3.17
N HIS A 25 -16.84 3.00 -1.86
CA HIS A 25 -16.92 4.30 -1.18
C HIS A 25 -15.71 5.19 -1.49
N ALA A 26 -14.49 4.67 -1.32
CA ALA A 26 -13.27 5.42 -1.62
C ALA A 26 -13.17 5.84 -3.10
N LEU A 27 -13.63 5.00 -4.03
CA LEU A 27 -13.66 5.33 -5.46
C LEU A 27 -14.69 6.41 -5.78
N VAL A 28 -15.87 6.39 -5.15
CA VAL A 28 -16.91 7.41 -5.29
C VAL A 28 -16.40 8.77 -4.78
N GLU A 29 -15.84 8.81 -3.57
CA GLU A 29 -15.26 10.03 -2.99
C GLU A 29 -14.11 10.57 -3.83
N GLN A 30 -13.26 9.69 -4.36
CA GLN A 30 -12.20 10.09 -5.26
C GLN A 30 -12.74 10.71 -6.56
N ALA A 31 -13.81 10.14 -7.14
CA ALA A 31 -14.44 10.70 -8.32
C ALA A 31 -15.08 12.08 -8.04
N ALA A 32 -15.56 12.30 -6.81
CA ALA A 32 -16.07 13.57 -6.34
C ALA A 32 -14.97 14.61 -6.00
N GLY A 33 -13.69 14.20 -6.00
CA GLY A 33 -12.57 15.06 -5.61
C GLY A 33 -12.40 15.23 -4.11
N ALA A 34 -13.04 14.39 -3.29
CA ALA A 34 -13.02 14.42 -1.83
C ALA A 34 -11.88 13.58 -1.24
N VAL A 35 -10.72 13.55 -1.91
CA VAL A 35 -9.56 12.78 -1.46
C VAL A 35 -8.27 13.57 -1.65
N GLU A 36 -7.36 13.46 -0.68
CA GLU A 36 -5.95 13.77 -0.85
C GLU A 36 -5.22 12.51 -1.25
N ARG A 37 -4.83 12.41 -2.52
CA ARG A 37 -4.04 11.28 -3.02
C ARG A 37 -2.92 11.78 -3.95
N PRO A 38 -1.73 12.07 -3.40
CA PRO A 38 -0.57 12.47 -4.18
C PRO A 38 -0.23 11.47 -5.29
N GLU A 39 0.55 11.92 -6.27
CA GLU A 39 1.19 11.03 -7.22
C GLU A 39 2.01 9.98 -6.46
N ARG A 40 1.91 8.72 -6.90
CA ARG A 40 2.60 7.61 -6.27
C ARG A 40 4.06 7.60 -6.70
N PRO A 41 5.03 7.92 -5.83
CA PRO A 41 6.43 7.78 -6.17
C PRO A 41 6.76 6.31 -6.45
N HIS A 42 7.49 6.09 -7.54
CA HIS A 42 8.15 4.83 -7.86
C HIS A 42 9.64 5.11 -7.90
N TYR A 43 10.43 4.33 -7.16
CA TYR A 43 11.86 4.54 -7.07
C TYR A 43 12.62 3.20 -7.08
N PRO A 44 13.83 3.16 -7.68
CA PRO A 44 14.64 1.96 -7.70
C PRO A 44 15.08 1.59 -6.28
N VAL A 45 15.05 0.30 -5.95
CA VAL A 45 15.56 -0.25 -4.69
C VAL A 45 16.72 -1.18 -4.99
N GLY A 46 17.85 -0.98 -4.32
CA GLY A 46 19.02 -1.87 -4.40
C GLY A 46 19.94 -1.68 -5.60
N ALA A 47 19.73 -0.65 -6.43
CA ALA A 47 20.66 -0.28 -7.49
C ALA A 47 22.03 0.12 -6.88
N GLY A 48 23.11 -0.39 -7.46
CA GLY A 48 24.48 -0.16 -7.01
C GLY A 48 24.94 -1.02 -5.83
N LEU A 49 24.13 -1.98 -5.37
CA LEU A 49 24.57 -2.97 -4.36
C LEU A 49 25.41 -4.07 -5.01
N ASP A 50 24.79 -4.87 -5.89
CA ASP A 50 25.44 -5.98 -6.59
C ASP A 50 25.65 -5.69 -8.09
N SER A 51 24.80 -4.85 -8.68
CA SER A 51 24.92 -4.33 -10.04
C SER A 51 24.29 -2.93 -10.11
N ASP A 52 24.47 -2.23 -11.25
CA ASP A 52 23.81 -0.94 -11.49
C ASP A 52 22.28 -1.08 -11.66
N ASP A 53 21.79 -2.29 -11.95
CA ASP A 53 20.37 -2.57 -12.10
C ASP A 53 19.68 -2.65 -10.72
N PRO A 54 18.46 -2.10 -10.57
CA PRO A 54 17.71 -2.21 -9.33
C PRO A 54 17.24 -3.64 -9.05
N LEU A 55 17.26 -4.03 -7.78
CA LEU A 55 16.70 -5.31 -7.31
C LEU A 55 15.17 -5.31 -7.24
N GLY A 56 14.55 -4.13 -7.33
CA GLY A 56 13.10 -3.96 -7.32
C GLY A 56 12.66 -2.51 -7.34
N THR A 57 11.35 -2.30 -7.22
CA THR A 57 10.74 -0.97 -7.21
C THR A 57 10.07 -0.74 -5.86
N GLY A 58 10.40 0.37 -5.21
CA GLY A 58 9.76 0.85 -3.99
C GLY A 58 8.63 1.83 -4.30
N LEU A 59 7.58 1.80 -3.46
CA LEU A 59 6.41 2.65 -3.56
C LEU A 59 6.03 3.20 -2.19
N ALA A 60 5.61 4.46 -2.15
CA ALA A 60 4.88 5.04 -1.02
C ALA A 60 3.50 5.48 -1.50
N MET A 61 2.46 5.14 -0.76
CA MET A 61 1.06 5.34 -1.16
C MET A 61 0.27 6.05 -0.06
N PRO A 62 0.51 7.35 0.17
CA PRO A 62 -0.31 8.15 1.08
C PRO A 62 -1.69 8.42 0.48
N ALA A 63 -2.73 8.36 1.31
CA ALA A 63 -4.09 8.73 0.95
C ALA A 63 -4.89 9.19 2.17
N TYR A 64 -5.80 10.12 1.94
CA TYR A 64 -6.84 10.50 2.91
C TYR A 64 -8.14 10.81 2.19
N VAL A 65 -9.21 10.15 2.62
CA VAL A 65 -10.58 10.45 2.20
C VAL A 65 -11.12 11.50 3.18
N HIS A 66 -11.66 12.60 2.67
CA HIS A 66 -12.06 13.73 3.51
C HIS A 66 -13.18 13.32 4.47
N GLY A 67 -12.96 13.54 5.78
CA GLY A 67 -13.95 13.24 6.82
C GLY A 67 -13.77 11.86 7.48
N GLU A 68 -12.94 10.98 6.91
CA GLU A 68 -12.55 9.74 7.57
C GLU A 68 -11.65 10.02 8.79
N GLU A 69 -11.65 9.11 9.76
CA GLU A 69 -10.88 9.28 11.01
C GLU A 69 -9.37 9.21 10.81
N TYR A 70 -8.92 8.56 9.72
CA TYR A 70 -7.51 8.20 9.54
C TYR A 70 -6.95 8.66 8.19
N PHE A 71 -5.78 9.30 8.25
CA PHE A 71 -4.84 9.38 7.14
C PHE A 71 -4.00 8.09 7.12
N ALA A 72 -3.86 7.46 5.95
CA ALA A 72 -3.13 6.21 5.80
C ALA A 72 -2.00 6.34 4.78
N THR A 73 -0.91 5.59 5.01
CA THR A 73 0.14 5.41 4.01
C THR A 73 0.54 3.94 3.95
N LYS A 74 0.66 3.41 2.73
CA LYS A 74 1.23 2.08 2.48
C LYS A 74 2.63 2.22 1.90
N LEU A 75 3.59 1.57 2.54
CA LEU A 75 4.91 1.32 1.96
C LEU A 75 4.90 -0.09 1.37
N ALA A 76 5.25 -0.21 0.11
CA ALA A 76 5.29 -1.49 -0.58
C ALA A 76 6.49 -1.53 -1.53
N SER A 77 6.96 -2.73 -1.83
CA SER A 77 7.93 -2.95 -2.89
C SER A 77 7.51 -4.12 -3.77
N ILE A 78 8.03 -4.12 -4.99
CA ILE A 78 7.87 -5.20 -5.95
C ILE A 78 9.27 -5.66 -6.33
N HIS A 79 9.51 -6.96 -6.16
CA HIS A 79 10.76 -7.63 -6.48
C HIS A 79 10.42 -8.89 -7.28
N GLU A 80 10.83 -8.95 -8.54
CA GLU A 80 10.46 -10.07 -9.43
C GLU A 80 11.00 -11.41 -8.91
N GLY A 81 12.18 -11.41 -8.29
CA GLY A 81 12.85 -12.60 -7.75
C GLY A 81 12.37 -13.09 -6.38
N ASN A 82 11.26 -12.55 -5.84
CA ASN A 82 10.78 -12.91 -4.49
C ASN A 82 10.25 -14.35 -4.43
N THR A 83 9.56 -14.80 -5.47
CA THR A 83 8.97 -16.15 -5.51
C THR A 83 10.04 -17.23 -5.37
N GLU A 84 11.19 -17.06 -6.03
CA GLU A 84 12.33 -17.97 -5.96
C GLU A 84 13.01 -17.98 -4.57
N ARG A 85 12.74 -16.95 -3.76
CA ARG A 85 13.24 -16.79 -2.39
C ARG A 85 12.21 -17.18 -1.33
N GLY A 86 11.02 -17.63 -1.73
CA GLY A 86 9.94 -18.02 -0.82
C GLY A 86 9.27 -16.83 -0.13
N LEU A 87 9.21 -15.68 -0.83
CA LEU A 87 8.55 -14.45 -0.40
C LEU A 87 7.33 -14.14 -1.26
#